data_AF-A0A242N633-F1
#
_entry.id   AF-A0A242N633-F1
#
_cell.length_a   1.000
_cell.length_b   1.000
_cell.length_c   1.000
_cell.angle_alpha   90.00
_cell.angle_beta   90.00
_cell.angle_gamma   90.00
#
_symmetry.space_group_name_H-M   'P 1'
#
loop_
_entity.id
_entity.type
_entity.pdbx_description
1 polymer ?
#
loop_
_entity_poly.entity_id
_entity_poly.type
_entity_poly.pdbx_seq_one_letter_code
_entity_poly.pdbx_strand_id
1 'polypeptide(L)'
;MPSFDSPKDAAALVHEPLFVDNIRPDEPLFQDLPRVIFFITEEEVIVSRPAIGAGAAVDRRWDVLERPTSIHLLQFVRLDGNPGWAGADDAELGRRIGALRHAVNRPSAEVYSDGAPPFLGARQLWWSTLTAFQDGVDADRAAFDKLLAQAGHAVTMLAVSERFLR
;
A
#
# COMPACT_ATOMS: atom_id res chain seq x y z
N MET A 1 -2.07 3.30 7.71
CA MET A 1 -1.16 4.46 7.61
C MET A 1 -1.93 5.70 8.03
N PRO A 2 -1.32 6.63 8.78
CA PRO A 2 -1.88 7.96 8.92
C PRO A 2 -2.02 8.56 7.51
N SER A 3 -3.24 9.00 7.18
CA SER A 3 -3.48 9.80 5.98
C SER A 3 -3.34 11.25 6.40
N PHE A 4 -2.53 12.01 5.66
CA PHE A 4 -2.42 13.46 5.83
C PHE A 4 -3.20 14.13 4.71
N ASP A 5 -3.87 15.23 5.02
CA ASP A 5 -4.62 15.99 4.02
C ASP A 5 -3.67 16.72 3.05
N SER A 6 -2.44 17.00 3.48
CA SER A 6 -1.38 17.57 2.63
C SER A 6 0.04 17.15 3.06
N PRO A 7 1.04 17.27 2.16
CA PRO A 7 2.46 17.08 2.52
C PRO A 7 2.91 18.01 3.65
N LYS A 8 2.34 19.22 3.71
CA LYS A 8 2.60 20.18 4.78
C LYS A 8 2.16 19.66 6.14
N ASP A 9 1.01 18.98 6.23
CA ASP A 9 0.54 18.40 7.48
C ASP A 9 1.44 17.25 7.94
N ALA A 10 1.92 16.44 7.00
CA ALA A 10 2.90 15.39 7.27
C ALA A 10 4.22 15.99 7.82
N ALA A 11 4.71 17.08 7.23
CA ALA A 11 5.91 17.77 7.71
C ALA A 11 5.70 18.47 9.06
N ALA A 12 4.49 18.95 9.35
CA ALA A 12 4.18 19.63 10.60
C ALA A 12 4.06 18.68 11.79
N LEU A 13 3.79 17.39 11.58
CA LEU A 13 3.58 16.40 12.65
C LEU A 13 4.76 16.36 13.64
N VAL A 14 6.00 16.47 13.16
CA VAL A 14 7.18 16.45 14.04
C VAL A 14 7.28 17.68 14.94
N HIS A 15 6.47 18.70 14.73
CA HIS A 15 6.41 19.89 15.58
C HIS A 15 5.16 19.95 16.44
N GLU A 16 4.26 18.97 16.32
CA GLU A 16 3.02 18.94 17.08
C GLU A 16 3.32 18.63 18.57
N PRO A 17 2.80 19.40 19.53
CA PRO A 17 3.14 19.25 20.95
C PRO A 17 2.91 17.84 21.50
N LEU A 18 1.78 17.19 21.17
CA LEU A 18 1.52 15.83 21.66
C LEU A 18 2.53 14.82 21.10
N PHE A 19 2.92 14.96 19.83
CA PHE A 19 3.96 14.15 19.21
C PHE A 19 5.30 14.36 19.90
N VAL A 20 5.71 15.61 20.13
CA VAL A 20 6.99 15.95 20.76
C VAL A 20 7.05 15.45 22.21
N ASP A 21 5.99 15.66 22.98
CA ASP A 21 6.01 15.39 24.42
C ASP A 21 5.78 13.91 24.74
N ASN A 22 5.01 13.19 23.90
CA ASN A 22 4.56 11.83 24.23
C ASN A 22 5.00 10.75 23.25
N ILE A 23 5.31 11.08 21.99
CA ILE A 23 5.63 10.07 20.96
C ILE A 23 7.13 10.02 20.68
N ARG A 24 7.77 11.17 20.46
CA ARG A 24 9.21 11.26 20.15
C ARG A 24 10.12 10.59 21.18
N PRO A 25 9.90 10.72 22.51
CA PRO A 25 10.75 10.05 23.50
C PRO A 25 10.74 8.52 23.38
N ASP A 26 9.62 7.98 22.89
CA ASP A 26 9.37 6.54 22.76
C ASP A 26 9.84 5.98 21.41
N GLU A 27 9.97 6.79 20.36
CA GLU A 27 10.37 6.32 19.02
C GLU A 27 11.60 5.40 19.03
N PRO A 28 12.71 5.68 19.76
CA PRO A 28 13.87 4.81 19.79
C PRO A 28 13.63 3.43 20.43
N LEU A 29 12.57 3.28 21.23
CA LEU A 29 12.19 2.02 21.87
C LEU A 29 11.42 1.09 20.93
N PHE A 30 10.77 1.66 19.91
CA PHE A 30 9.89 0.94 18.99
C PHE A 30 10.37 0.92 17.54
N GLN A 31 11.30 1.81 17.18
CA GLN A 31 11.79 1.99 15.81
C GLN A 31 13.32 2.00 15.77
N ASP A 32 13.88 1.27 14.82
CA ASP A 32 15.30 1.38 14.45
C ASP A 32 15.49 2.62 13.56
N LEU A 33 15.41 3.81 14.15
CA LEU A 33 15.41 5.11 13.46
C LEU A 33 16.53 5.24 12.39
N PRO A 34 17.78 4.79 12.61
CA PRO A 34 18.82 4.81 11.58
C PRO A 34 18.50 4.00 10.31
N ARG A 35 17.56 3.06 10.38
CA ARG A 35 17.15 2.20 9.26
C ARG A 35 15.72 2.48 8.76
N VAL A 36 15.01 3.42 9.38
CA VAL A 36 13.68 3.84 8.92
C VAL A 36 13.82 4.57 7.59
N ILE A 37 12.96 4.20 6.64
CA ILE A 37 12.81 4.90 5.37
C ILE A 37 11.43 5.54 5.35
N PHE A 38 11.39 6.87 5.37
CA PHE A 38 10.15 7.62 5.17
C PHE A 38 9.87 7.76 3.68
N PHE A 39 8.71 7.29 3.25
CA PHE A 39 8.27 7.37 1.87
C PHE A 39 6.92 8.06 1.77
N ILE A 40 6.90 9.29 1.25
CA ILE A 40 5.67 10.09 1.09
C ILE A 40 5.19 9.95 -0.35
N THR A 41 3.94 9.57 -0.53
CA THR A 41 3.42 9.21 -1.84
C THR A 41 2.06 9.82 -2.10
N GLU A 42 1.77 10.02 -3.39
CA GLU A 42 0.43 10.27 -3.89
C GLU A 42 -0.17 8.94 -4.35
N GLU A 43 -1.36 8.63 -3.83
CA GLU A 43 -2.05 7.37 -4.14
C GLU A 43 -2.96 7.55 -5.37
N GLU A 44 -2.77 6.68 -6.37
CA GLU A 44 -3.69 6.47 -7.47
C GLU A 44 -4.42 5.15 -7.27
N VAL A 45 -5.74 5.22 -7.09
CA VAL A 45 -6.58 4.03 -6.92
C VAL A 45 -6.99 3.49 -8.28
N ILE A 46 -6.42 2.34 -8.64
CA ILE A 46 -6.73 1.65 -9.91
C ILE A 46 -8.06 0.90 -9.78
N VAL A 47 -8.26 0.20 -8.67
CA VAL A 47 -9.49 -0.51 -8.34
C VAL A 47 -9.87 -0.14 -6.92
N SER A 48 -10.99 0.57 -6.75
CA SER A 48 -11.50 0.93 -5.43
C SER A 48 -12.28 -0.21 -4.79
N ARG A 49 -13.12 -0.88 -5.59
CA ARG A 49 -13.96 -2.02 -5.22
C ARG A 49 -14.21 -2.92 -6.44
N PRO A 50 -14.61 -4.21 -6.26
CA PRO A 50 -14.98 -5.06 -7.39
C PRO A 50 -16.12 -4.47 -8.23
N ALA A 51 -16.02 -4.60 -9.55
CA ALA A 51 -17.05 -4.13 -10.50
C ALA A 51 -18.39 -4.86 -10.34
N ILE A 52 -19.47 -4.26 -10.84
CA ILE A 52 -20.78 -4.92 -10.90
C ILE A 52 -20.69 -6.18 -11.77
N GLY A 53 -21.05 -7.33 -11.22
CA GLY A 53 -20.96 -8.62 -11.91
C GLY A 53 -19.61 -9.34 -11.76
N ALA A 54 -18.61 -8.70 -11.15
CA ALA A 54 -17.35 -9.33 -10.79
C ALA A 54 -17.37 -9.80 -9.32
N GLY A 55 -17.30 -11.11 -9.09
CA GLY A 55 -17.21 -11.70 -7.76
C GLY A 55 -18.53 -11.78 -6.98
N ALA A 56 -18.44 -12.11 -5.69
CA ALA A 56 -19.62 -12.28 -4.85
C ALA A 56 -20.25 -10.93 -4.47
N ALA A 57 -21.57 -10.91 -4.24
CA ALA A 57 -22.28 -9.69 -3.88
C ALA A 57 -21.77 -9.06 -2.56
N VAL A 58 -21.20 -9.87 -1.67
CA VAL A 58 -20.61 -9.43 -0.39
C VAL A 58 -19.31 -8.64 -0.58
N ASP A 59 -18.48 -9.03 -1.55
CA ASP A 59 -17.19 -8.39 -1.82
C ASP A 59 -17.36 -6.96 -2.34
N ARG A 60 -18.47 -6.68 -3.03
CA ARG A 60 -18.82 -5.32 -3.48
C ARG A 60 -19.16 -4.37 -2.33
N ARG A 61 -19.58 -4.92 -1.19
CA ARG A 61 -19.84 -4.14 0.04
C ARG A 61 -18.61 -4.05 0.93
N TRP A 62 -17.49 -4.62 0.50
CA TRP A 62 -16.27 -4.50 1.26
C TRP A 62 -15.69 -3.09 1.07
N ASP A 63 -15.46 -2.43 2.19
CA ASP A 63 -14.74 -1.18 2.27
C ASP A 63 -13.60 -1.35 3.28
N VAL A 64 -12.42 -0.92 2.89
CA VAL A 64 -11.23 -0.93 3.73
C VAL A 64 -11.41 -0.09 5.00
N LEU A 65 -12.26 0.94 4.97
CA LEU A 65 -12.52 1.84 6.09
C LEU A 65 -13.56 1.31 7.08
N GLU A 66 -14.38 0.33 6.68
CA GLU A 66 -15.44 -0.25 7.51
C GLU A 66 -15.06 -1.61 8.10
N ARG A 67 -13.80 -2.05 7.91
CA ARG A 67 -13.32 -3.36 8.37
C ARG A 67 -12.22 -3.20 9.41
N PRO A 68 -12.33 -3.88 10.57
CA PRO A 68 -11.36 -3.75 11.65
C PRO A 68 -10.02 -4.37 11.25
N THR A 69 -10.03 -5.36 10.36
CA THR A 69 -8.83 -6.01 9.83
C THR A 69 -8.95 -6.20 8.33
N SER A 70 -7.83 -6.05 7.62
CA SER A 70 -7.70 -6.41 6.21
C SER A 70 -6.32 -7.01 5.93
N ILE A 71 -6.21 -7.86 4.93
CA ILE A 71 -4.91 -8.33 4.44
C ILE A 71 -4.44 -7.42 3.32
N HIS A 72 -3.15 -7.12 3.33
CA HIS A 72 -2.56 -6.12 2.46
C HIS A 72 -1.21 -6.61 1.95
N LEU A 73 -1.06 -6.72 0.63
CA LEU A 73 0.23 -6.90 -0.01
C LEU A 73 0.80 -5.54 -0.39
N LEU A 74 1.98 -5.24 0.14
CA LEU A 74 2.76 -4.05 -0.11
C LEU A 74 3.99 -4.44 -0.95
N GLN A 75 4.23 -3.75 -2.05
CA GLN A 75 5.42 -3.94 -2.87
C GLN A 75 6.09 -2.60 -3.14
N PHE A 76 7.24 -2.34 -2.51
CA PHE A 76 8.04 -1.13 -2.68
C PHE A 76 9.10 -1.35 -3.74
N VAL A 77 9.01 -0.64 -4.86
CA VAL A 77 9.89 -0.81 -6.03
C VAL A 77 11.17 0.00 -5.83
N ARG A 78 12.31 -0.68 -5.82
CA ARG A 78 13.63 -0.04 -5.64
C ARG A 78 13.99 0.82 -6.84
N LEU A 79 14.91 1.77 -6.65
CA LEU A 79 15.37 2.70 -7.70
C LEU A 79 16.05 1.99 -8.88
N ASP A 80 16.62 0.81 -8.65
CA ASP A 80 17.19 -0.09 -9.66
C ASP A 80 16.18 -1.16 -10.15
N GLY A 81 14.90 -1.00 -9.80
CA GLY A 81 13.81 -1.84 -10.27
C GLY A 81 13.34 -1.46 -11.68
N ASN A 82 12.20 -2.02 -12.09
CA ASN A 82 11.64 -1.75 -13.41
C ASN A 82 10.94 -0.35 -13.42
N PRO A 83 11.32 0.60 -14.29
CA PRO A 83 10.60 1.88 -14.40
C PRO A 83 9.16 1.73 -14.91
N GLY A 84 8.85 0.65 -15.63
CA GLY A 84 7.50 0.28 -16.08
C GLY A 84 6.76 -0.66 -15.11
N TRP A 85 7.08 -0.60 -13.82
CA TRP A 85 6.54 -1.52 -12.82
C TRP A 85 5.01 -1.49 -12.69
N ALA A 86 4.37 -0.34 -12.89
CA ALA A 86 2.92 -0.18 -12.93
C ALA A 86 2.46 -0.09 -14.39
N GLY A 87 1.52 -0.95 -14.80
CA GLY A 87 1.05 -1.04 -16.18
C GLY A 87 -0.46 -1.10 -16.33
N ALA A 88 -0.93 -1.12 -17.58
CA ALA A 88 -2.35 -1.19 -17.91
C ALA A 88 -3.02 -2.50 -17.45
N ASP A 89 -2.24 -3.58 -17.31
CA ASP A 89 -2.73 -4.90 -16.88
C ASP A 89 -2.94 -5.02 -15.35
N ASP A 90 -2.47 -4.04 -14.55
CA ASP A 90 -2.44 -4.12 -13.09
C ASP A 90 -3.82 -4.39 -12.49
N ALA A 91 -4.87 -3.74 -13.02
CA ALA A 91 -6.25 -3.94 -12.57
C ALA A 91 -6.71 -5.39 -12.78
N GLU A 92 -6.42 -5.93 -13.97
CA GLU A 92 -6.83 -7.28 -14.38
C GLU A 92 -6.06 -8.35 -13.61
N LEU A 93 -4.74 -8.17 -13.44
CA LEU A 93 -3.92 -9.07 -12.64
C LEU A 93 -4.38 -9.12 -11.18
N GLY A 94 -4.64 -7.96 -10.57
CA GLY A 94 -5.19 -7.87 -9.21
C GLY A 94 -6.54 -8.57 -9.08
N ARG A 95 -7.43 -8.39 -10.06
CA ARG A 95 -8.75 -9.04 -10.08
C ARG A 95 -8.64 -10.56 -10.16
N ARG A 96 -7.74 -11.09 -10.99
CA ARG A 96 -7.53 -12.54 -11.17
C ARG A 96 -7.08 -13.24 -9.89
N ILE A 97 -6.36 -12.54 -9.02
CA ILE A 97 -5.93 -13.03 -7.70
C ILE A 97 -6.88 -12.61 -6.57
N GLY A 98 -8.08 -12.14 -6.90
CA GLY A 98 -9.13 -11.83 -5.91
C GLY A 98 -8.91 -10.56 -5.08
N ALA A 99 -8.00 -9.66 -5.49
CA ALA A 99 -7.81 -8.39 -4.79
C ALA A 99 -9.07 -7.52 -4.90
N LEU A 100 -9.55 -7.02 -3.76
CA LEU A 100 -10.75 -6.20 -3.63
C LEU A 100 -10.47 -4.72 -3.92
N ARG A 101 -9.25 -4.28 -3.61
CA ARG A 101 -8.72 -2.96 -3.91
C ARG A 101 -7.32 -3.10 -4.49
N HIS A 102 -6.96 -2.21 -5.40
CA HIS A 102 -5.62 -2.09 -5.96
C HIS A 102 -5.30 -0.61 -6.12
N ALA A 103 -4.17 -0.18 -5.57
CA ALA A 103 -3.65 1.17 -5.72
C ALA A 103 -2.16 1.14 -6.04
N VAL A 104 -1.71 2.20 -6.70
CA VAL A 104 -0.30 2.49 -6.95
C VAL A 104 0.03 3.83 -6.33
N ASN A 105 1.18 3.89 -5.68
CA ASN A 105 1.66 5.04 -4.95
C ASN A 105 2.89 5.56 -5.66
N ARG A 106 2.79 6.76 -6.23
CA ARG A 106 3.94 7.43 -6.82
C ARG A 106 4.58 8.35 -5.79
N PRO A 107 5.90 8.54 -5.82
CA PRO A 107 6.55 9.52 -4.97
C PRO A 107 5.90 10.90 -5.13
N SER A 108 5.63 11.59 -4.03
CA SER A 108 5.03 12.92 -4.11
C SER A 108 5.97 13.89 -4.82
N ALA A 109 5.47 14.54 -5.88
CA ALA A 109 6.28 15.48 -6.65
C ALA A 109 6.65 16.72 -5.84
N GLU A 110 5.78 17.13 -4.91
CA GLU A 110 6.01 18.26 -4.01
C GLU A 110 7.18 17.97 -3.05
N VAL A 111 7.13 16.83 -2.35
CA VAL A 111 8.12 16.45 -1.34
C VAL A 111 9.50 16.18 -1.93
N TYR A 112 9.54 15.56 -3.11
CA TYR A 112 10.79 15.16 -3.77
C TYR A 112 11.19 16.10 -4.90
N SER A 113 10.72 17.37 -4.86
CA SER A 113 11.09 18.39 -5.84
C SER A 113 12.60 18.69 -5.86
N ASP A 114 13.25 18.66 -4.69
CA ASP A 114 14.68 18.96 -4.51
C ASP A 114 15.55 17.72 -4.21
N GLY A 115 15.02 16.51 -4.34
CA GLY A 115 15.73 15.30 -3.95
C GLY A 115 15.20 14.02 -4.58
N ALA A 116 15.98 12.94 -4.52
CA ALA A 116 15.54 11.65 -5.03
C ALA A 116 14.64 10.94 -4.01
N PRO A 117 13.50 10.36 -4.43
CA PRO A 117 12.71 9.52 -3.55
C PRO A 117 13.46 8.22 -3.22
N PRO A 118 13.17 7.57 -2.09
CA PRO A 118 13.82 6.31 -1.71
C PRO A 118 13.39 5.09 -2.55
N PHE A 119 12.28 5.20 -3.28
CA PHE A 119 11.69 4.16 -4.11
C PHE A 119 11.12 4.77 -5.41
N LEU A 120 11.00 3.96 -6.47
CA LEU A 120 10.28 4.37 -7.69
C LEU A 120 8.77 4.52 -7.46
N GLY A 121 8.25 3.81 -6.46
CA GLY A 121 6.83 3.74 -6.15
C GLY A 121 6.52 2.56 -5.23
N ALA A 122 5.25 2.45 -4.86
CA ALA A 122 4.73 1.27 -4.18
C ALA A 122 3.43 0.77 -4.81
N ARG A 123 3.23 -0.54 -4.81
CA ARG A 123 1.96 -1.18 -5.14
C ARG A 123 1.29 -1.68 -3.88
N GLN A 124 -0.02 -1.57 -3.86
CA GLN A 124 -0.85 -1.98 -2.74
C GLN A 124 -2.06 -2.79 -3.23
N LEU A 125 -2.26 -4.00 -2.68
CA LEU A 125 -3.44 -4.84 -2.96
C LEU A 125 -4.09 -5.34 -1.67
N TRP A 126 -5.41 -5.40 -1.64
CA TRP A 126 -6.15 -5.75 -0.42
C TRP A 126 -7.09 -6.94 -0.59
N TRP A 127 -7.20 -7.72 0.48
CA TRP A 127 -8.16 -8.79 0.65
C TRP A 127 -8.87 -8.66 2.00
N SER A 128 -10.03 -9.29 2.11
CA SER A 128 -10.81 -9.32 3.35
C SER A 128 -10.17 -10.21 4.42
N THR A 129 -9.56 -11.33 4.02
CA THR A 129 -8.94 -12.31 4.92
C THR A 129 -7.67 -12.91 4.31
N LEU A 130 -6.88 -13.60 5.14
CA LEU A 130 -5.68 -14.31 4.67
C LEU A 130 -6.05 -15.47 3.75
N THR A 131 -7.12 -16.18 4.09
CA THR A 131 -7.67 -17.25 3.25
C THR A 131 -8.09 -16.73 1.88
N ALA A 132 -8.76 -15.58 1.80
CA ALA A 132 -9.15 -14.99 0.51
C ALA A 132 -7.93 -14.61 -0.36
N PHE A 133 -6.84 -14.14 0.26
CA PHE A 133 -5.57 -13.93 -0.43
C PHE A 133 -4.99 -15.26 -0.93
N GLN A 134 -4.91 -16.28 -0.07
CA GLN A 134 -4.35 -17.59 -0.41
C GLN A 134 -5.14 -18.27 -1.54
N ASP A 135 -6.47 -18.33 -1.40
CA ASP A 135 -7.36 -18.90 -2.42
C ASP A 135 -7.22 -18.18 -3.77
N GLY A 136 -7.11 -16.85 -3.75
CA GLY A 136 -6.91 -16.05 -4.96
C GLY A 136 -5.57 -16.32 -5.64
N VAL A 137 -4.48 -16.42 -4.86
CA VAL A 137 -3.15 -16.77 -5.38
C VAL A 137 -3.10 -18.20 -5.89
N ASP A 138 -3.75 -19.14 -5.22
CA ASP A 138 -3.79 -20.55 -5.62
C ASP A 138 -4.64 -20.76 -6.89
N ALA A 139 -5.72 -19.97 -7.03
CA ALA A 139 -6.56 -19.99 -8.23
C ALA A 139 -5.84 -19.46 -9.48
N ASP A 140 -4.91 -18.50 -9.33
CA ASP A 140 -4.15 -17.94 -10.45
C ASP A 140 -2.73 -17.52 -10.08
N ARG A 141 -1.90 -18.53 -9.81
CA ARG A 141 -0.50 -18.32 -9.42
C ARG A 141 0.30 -17.57 -10.47
N ALA A 142 0.01 -17.80 -11.75
CA ALA A 142 0.68 -17.13 -12.86
C ALA A 142 0.40 -15.61 -12.88
N ALA A 143 -0.83 -15.18 -12.56
CA ALA A 143 -1.14 -13.76 -12.41
C ALA A 143 -0.38 -13.12 -11.25
N PHE A 144 -0.31 -13.81 -10.10
CA PHE A 144 0.43 -13.35 -8.93
C PHE A 144 1.92 -13.17 -9.24
N ASP A 145 2.55 -14.21 -9.79
CA ASP A 145 3.98 -14.20 -10.12
C ASP A 145 4.29 -13.14 -11.19
N LYS A 146 3.44 -12.97 -12.22
CA LYS A 146 3.59 -11.90 -13.22
C LYS A 146 3.54 -10.51 -12.57
N LEU A 147 2.56 -10.28 -11.70
CA LEU A 147 2.39 -9.01 -11.01
C LEU A 147 3.64 -8.68 -10.16
N LEU A 148 4.14 -9.65 -9.39
CA LEU A 148 5.35 -9.44 -8.58
C LEU A 148 6.59 -9.21 -9.43
N ALA A 149 6.79 -10.02 -10.48
CA ALA A 149 7.95 -9.95 -11.35
C ALA A 149 8.03 -8.62 -12.13
N GLN A 150 6.89 -7.99 -12.43
CA GLN A 150 6.84 -6.72 -13.16
C GLN A 150 7.59 -5.60 -12.43
N ALA A 151 7.74 -5.65 -11.11
CA ALA A 151 8.51 -4.66 -10.35
C ALA A 151 10.03 -4.81 -10.55
N GLY A 152 10.52 -5.95 -11.04
CA GLY A 152 11.95 -6.24 -11.12
C GLY A 152 12.56 -6.41 -9.73
N HIS A 153 13.12 -5.34 -9.18
CA HIS A 153 13.70 -5.31 -7.83
C HIS A 153 12.78 -4.56 -6.87
N ALA A 154 12.22 -5.28 -5.88
CA ALA A 154 11.30 -4.72 -4.92
C ALA A 154 11.38 -5.41 -3.56
N VAL A 155 10.97 -4.69 -2.50
CA VAL A 155 10.65 -5.29 -1.20
C VAL A 155 9.16 -5.58 -1.18
N THR A 156 8.79 -6.85 -1.01
CA THR A 156 7.38 -7.28 -0.96
C THR A 156 7.07 -7.81 0.43
N MET A 157 5.92 -7.39 0.99
CA MET A 157 5.45 -7.82 2.30
C MET A 157 3.95 -8.07 2.25
N LEU A 158 3.52 -9.13 2.93
CA LEU A 158 2.11 -9.34 3.26
C LEU A 158 1.90 -8.95 4.72
N ALA A 159 0.93 -8.07 4.97
CA ALA A 159 0.66 -7.53 6.29
C ALA A 159 -0.83 -7.63 6.63
N VAL A 160 -1.09 -7.73 7.94
CA VAL A 160 -2.42 -7.47 8.50
C VAL A 160 -2.49 -5.97 8.80
N SER A 161 -3.50 -5.30 8.24
CA SER A 161 -3.79 -3.91 8.57
C SER A 161 -4.96 -3.87 9.55
N GLU A 162 -4.71 -3.35 10.74
CA GLU A 162 -5.71 -3.19 11.80
C GLU A 162 -6.22 -1.75 11.86
N ARG A 163 -7.49 -1.59 12.20
CA ARG A 163 -8.17 -0.29 12.34
C ARG A 163 -9.03 -0.30 13.59
N PHE A 164 -8.97 0.78 14.35
CA PHE A 164 -9.91 1.06 15.43
C PHE A 164 -11.15 1.72 14.83
N LEU A 165 -12.20 0.92 14.63
CA LEU A 165 -13.50 1.42 14.20
C LEU A 165 -14.28 1.94 15.43
N ARG A 166 -15.01 3.03 15.25
CA ARG A 166 -15.88 3.62 16.28
C ARG A 166 -17.31 3.14 16.13
#